data_AF-A0A2N7UMQ9-F1
#
_entry.id   AF-A0A2N7UMQ9-F1
#
_cell.length_a   1.000
_cell.length_b   1.000
_cell.length_c   1.000
_cell.angle_alpha   90.00
_cell.angle_beta   90.00
_cell.angle_gamma   90.00
#
_symmetry.space_group_name_H-M   'P 1'
#
loop_
_entity.id
_entity.type
_entity.pdbx_description
1 polymer ?
#
loop_
_entity_poly.entity_id
_entity_poly.type
_entity_poly.pdbx_seq_one_letter_code
_entity_poly.pdbx_strand_id
1 'polypeptide(L)'
;MGVGAAARARRHRWHRRLAVPLNQALPQRRLFLLPTRFGAGWAVLVLVLVLFGINYQNTLAYILAFWLFALATVTLLRTWRNLLGIRVSLRLPHEVFAGSEARLGVVVSGGRARTAVEVHGAGTGSVLDLPEGQGESVLAMPAARRGVQPVPLLRVESRWPLGLVRALAWIDADQTLLIYPQPHEDDETFHRRVGAGLEASDFAGLRRAEPGDSPARLAWKQWSRTGVLSTKVFSVPPRQQVWLDYDSCQGDPERRLSTLCARVLVHHSAGDRYGLRLPGSTLPQGQGARQRREALEALARFDPELATPTSTRWQ
;
A
#
# COMPACT_ATOMS: atom_id res chain seq x y z
N MET A 1 -30.84 -7.40 -6.77
CA MET A 1 -29.40 -7.44 -6.41
C MET A 1 -29.09 -7.28 -4.90
N GLY A 2 -30.06 -7.39 -3.97
CA GLY A 2 -29.84 -7.10 -2.53
C GLY A 2 -29.42 -8.27 -1.62
N VAL A 3 -29.78 -9.51 -1.95
CA VAL A 3 -29.58 -10.67 -1.06
C VAL A 3 -28.09 -11.08 -0.95
N GLY A 4 -27.34 -10.96 -2.04
CA GLY A 4 -25.90 -11.27 -2.06
C GLY A 4 -25.04 -10.25 -1.30
N ALA A 5 -25.45 -8.97 -1.24
CA ALA A 5 -24.75 -7.94 -0.47
C ALA A 5 -24.94 -8.13 1.05
N ALA A 6 -26.17 -8.44 1.47
CA ALA A 6 -26.48 -8.72 2.88
C ALA A 6 -25.80 -10.00 3.38
N ALA A 7 -25.75 -11.06 2.56
CA ALA A 7 -25.03 -12.29 2.88
C ALA A 7 -23.50 -12.07 2.96
N ARG A 8 -22.92 -11.27 2.05
CA ARG A 8 -21.50 -10.87 2.10
C ARG A 8 -21.19 -10.03 3.33
N ALA A 9 -22.05 -9.07 3.69
CA ALA A 9 -21.89 -8.24 4.88
C ALA A 9 -22.02 -9.03 6.19
N ARG A 10 -22.94 -10.02 6.25
CA ARG A 10 -23.06 -10.93 7.41
C ARG A 10 -21.84 -11.85 7.52
N ARG A 11 -21.36 -12.43 6.41
CA ARG A 11 -20.12 -13.23 6.38
C ARG A 11 -18.90 -12.41 6.80
N HIS A 12 -18.77 -11.18 6.30
CA HIS A 12 -17.69 -10.27 6.69
C HIS A 12 -17.68 -9.99 8.21
N ARG A 13 -18.85 -9.71 8.81
CA ARG A 13 -18.98 -9.52 10.27
C ARG A 13 -18.64 -10.79 11.05
N TRP A 14 -19.03 -11.97 10.56
CA TRP A 14 -18.70 -13.25 11.19
C TRP A 14 -17.20 -13.56 11.11
N HIS A 15 -16.57 -13.34 9.96
CA HIS A 15 -15.12 -13.53 9.79
C HIS A 15 -14.33 -12.58 10.69
N ARG A 16 -14.76 -11.32 10.83
CA ARG A 16 -14.12 -10.36 11.72
C ARG A 16 -14.21 -10.74 13.21
N ARG A 17 -15.32 -11.35 13.65
CA ARG A 17 -15.46 -11.90 15.02
C ARG A 17 -14.55 -13.11 15.27
N LEU A 18 -14.23 -13.85 14.22
CA LEU A 18 -13.36 -15.03 14.25
C LEU A 18 -11.89 -14.69 14.00
N ALA A 19 -11.61 -13.46 13.58
CA ALA A 19 -10.28 -13.02 13.23
C ALA A 19 -9.38 -12.88 14.47
N VAL A 20 -8.09 -13.05 14.23
CA VAL A 20 -7.02 -12.82 15.19
C VAL A 20 -6.34 -11.50 14.81
N PRO A 21 -6.01 -10.62 15.76
CA PRO A 21 -5.26 -9.40 15.46
C PRO A 21 -3.86 -9.73 14.92
N LEU A 22 -3.26 -8.79 14.19
CA LEU A 22 -1.87 -8.89 13.76
C LEU A 22 -0.91 -9.14 14.93
N ASN A 23 0.23 -9.75 14.62
CA ASN A 23 1.31 -10.09 15.55
C ASN A 23 0.94 -11.06 16.68
N GLN A 24 -0.32 -11.47 16.80
CA GLN A 24 -0.73 -12.48 17.75
C GLN A 24 -0.57 -13.88 17.16
N ALA A 25 -0.10 -14.81 17.99
CA ALA A 25 0.03 -16.21 17.59
C ALA A 25 -1.36 -16.82 17.38
N LEU A 26 -1.57 -17.46 16.22
CA LEU A 26 -2.82 -18.12 15.87
C LEU A 26 -3.15 -19.21 16.91
N PRO A 27 -4.23 -19.03 17.70
CA PRO A 27 -4.63 -20.00 18.71
C PRO A 27 -5.42 -21.14 18.08
N GLN A 28 -5.41 -22.31 18.73
CA GLN A 28 -6.11 -23.51 18.27
C GLN A 28 -7.59 -23.27 17.93
N ARG A 29 -8.31 -22.53 18.79
CA ARG A 29 -9.76 -22.25 18.64
C ARG A 29 -10.16 -21.41 17.41
N ARG A 30 -9.18 -20.82 16.72
CA ARG A 30 -9.41 -19.98 15.52
C ARG A 30 -8.94 -20.65 14.23
N LEU A 31 -8.48 -21.91 14.32
CA LEU A 31 -8.10 -22.71 13.17
C LEU A 31 -9.26 -23.58 12.73
N PHE A 32 -9.69 -23.38 11.49
CA PHE A 32 -10.74 -24.17 10.86
C PHE A 32 -10.11 -25.21 9.93
N LEU A 33 -10.49 -26.47 10.10
CA LEU A 33 -10.11 -27.56 9.21
C LEU A 33 -11.30 -27.89 8.31
N LEU A 34 -11.11 -27.74 7.01
CA LEU A 34 -12.15 -27.94 6.00
C LEU A 34 -11.71 -29.09 5.07
N PRO A 35 -12.57 -30.09 4.81
CA PRO A 35 -12.25 -31.13 3.84
C PRO A 35 -12.11 -30.52 2.45
N THR A 36 -11.10 -30.92 1.70
CA THR A 36 -10.98 -30.56 0.28
C THR A 36 -11.78 -31.53 -0.59
N ARG A 37 -11.99 -31.20 -1.86
CA ARG A 37 -12.59 -32.15 -2.82
C ARG A 37 -11.78 -33.44 -2.94
N PHE A 38 -10.45 -33.31 -2.93
CA PHE A 38 -9.54 -34.44 -2.93
C PHE A 38 -9.67 -35.29 -1.66
N GLY A 39 -9.73 -34.64 -0.48
CA GLY A 39 -9.98 -35.34 0.79
C GLY A 39 -11.32 -36.04 0.86
N ALA A 40 -12.38 -35.46 0.27
CA ALA A 40 -13.67 -36.12 0.16
C ALA A 40 -13.59 -37.38 -0.71
N GLY A 41 -12.91 -37.31 -1.86
CA GLY A 41 -12.65 -38.49 -2.71
C GLY A 41 -11.83 -39.56 -1.99
N TRP A 42 -10.81 -39.15 -1.23
CA TRP A 42 -10.03 -40.06 -0.38
C TRP A 42 -10.89 -40.78 0.67
N ALA A 43 -11.77 -40.04 1.36
CA ALA A 43 -12.68 -40.63 2.34
C ALA A 43 -13.64 -41.65 1.69
N VAL A 44 -14.16 -41.34 0.50
CA VAL A 44 -14.99 -42.27 -0.28
C VAL A 44 -14.19 -43.51 -0.68
N LEU A 45 -12.94 -43.35 -1.14
CA LEU A 45 -12.08 -44.48 -1.48
C LEU A 45 -11.85 -45.41 -0.28
N VAL A 46 -11.51 -44.85 0.87
CA VAL A 46 -11.34 -45.63 2.12
C VAL A 46 -12.63 -46.37 2.47
N LEU A 47 -13.79 -45.70 2.38
CA LEU A 47 -15.08 -46.32 2.64
C LEU A 47 -15.37 -47.48 1.68
N VAL A 48 -15.11 -47.30 0.38
CA VAL A 48 -15.28 -48.35 -0.64
C VAL A 48 -14.37 -49.54 -0.37
N LEU A 49 -13.10 -49.31 -0.01
CA LEU A 49 -12.17 -50.39 0.34
C LEU A 49 -12.62 -51.18 1.58
N VAL A 50 -13.15 -50.49 2.60
CA VAL A 50 -13.72 -51.15 3.78
C VAL A 50 -14.94 -51.99 3.38
N LEU A 51 -15.87 -51.44 2.61
CA LEU A 51 -17.05 -52.18 2.13
C LEU A 51 -16.67 -53.38 1.28
N PHE A 52 -15.66 -53.24 0.41
CA PHE A 52 -15.13 -54.33 -0.39
C PHE A 52 -14.48 -55.42 0.49
N GLY A 53 -13.69 -55.02 1.49
CA GLY A 53 -13.14 -55.94 2.48
C GLY A 53 -14.21 -56.71 3.25
N ILE A 54 -15.32 -56.05 3.61
CA ILE A 54 -16.47 -56.67 4.28
C ILE A 54 -17.19 -57.65 3.35
N ASN A 55 -17.48 -57.22 2.12
CA ASN A 55 -18.26 -58.00 1.18
C ASN A 55 -17.52 -59.26 0.70
N TYR A 56 -16.22 -59.15 0.42
CA TYR A 56 -15.41 -60.22 -0.16
C TYR A 56 -14.47 -60.90 0.84
N GLN A 57 -14.55 -60.57 2.13
CA GLN A 57 -13.62 -61.05 3.18
C GLN A 57 -12.15 -60.84 2.79
N ASN A 58 -11.84 -59.76 2.08
CA ASN A 58 -10.52 -59.51 1.53
C ASN A 58 -9.62 -58.78 2.55
N THR A 59 -8.71 -59.51 3.19
CA THR A 59 -7.76 -58.97 4.19
C THR A 59 -6.87 -57.86 3.63
N LEU A 60 -6.45 -57.96 2.36
CA LEU A 60 -5.58 -56.96 1.74
C LEU A 60 -6.29 -55.61 1.57
N ALA A 61 -7.59 -55.63 1.25
CA ALA A 61 -8.40 -54.41 1.17
C ALA A 61 -8.49 -53.69 2.52
N TYR A 62 -8.62 -54.43 3.63
CA TYR A 62 -8.58 -53.85 4.97
C TYR A 62 -7.22 -53.23 5.30
N ILE A 63 -6.12 -53.93 5.01
CA ILE A 63 -4.76 -53.41 5.25
C ILE A 63 -4.58 -52.08 4.51
N LEU A 64 -4.96 -52.02 3.24
CA LEU A 64 -4.87 -50.80 2.44
C LEU A 64 -5.77 -49.69 2.99
N ALA A 65 -7.02 -49.98 3.33
CA ALA A 65 -7.96 -49.01 3.89
C ALA A 65 -7.43 -48.38 5.20
N PHE A 66 -6.95 -49.21 6.13
CA PHE A 66 -6.39 -48.74 7.40
C PHE A 66 -5.10 -47.96 7.21
N TRP A 67 -4.25 -48.35 6.26
CA TRP A 67 -3.03 -47.60 5.93
C TRP A 67 -3.36 -46.21 5.37
N LEU A 68 -4.31 -46.11 4.44
CA LEU A 68 -4.77 -44.83 3.89
C LEU A 68 -5.45 -43.95 4.95
N PHE A 69 -6.20 -44.56 5.88
CA PHE A 69 -6.79 -43.86 7.02
C PHE A 69 -5.73 -43.33 8.00
N ALA A 70 -4.70 -44.13 8.30
CA ALA A 70 -3.58 -43.71 9.12
C ALA A 70 -2.83 -42.54 8.48
N LEU A 71 -2.56 -42.60 7.16
CA LEU A 71 -1.96 -41.52 6.41
C LEU A 71 -2.82 -40.24 6.46
N ALA A 72 -4.14 -40.37 6.27
CA ALA A 72 -5.07 -39.25 6.39
C ALA A 72 -5.01 -38.60 7.77
N THR A 73 -4.96 -39.39 8.84
CA THR A 73 -4.85 -38.90 10.23
C THR A 73 -3.55 -38.13 10.45
N VAL A 74 -2.42 -38.66 9.98
CA VAL A 74 -1.11 -37.97 10.07
C VAL A 74 -1.13 -36.66 9.29
N THR A 75 -1.72 -36.64 8.10
CA THR A 75 -1.78 -35.43 7.28
C THR A 75 -2.66 -34.36 7.92
N LEU A 76 -3.82 -34.74 8.47
CA LEU A 76 -4.70 -33.83 9.21
C LEU A 76 -3.95 -33.14 10.36
N LEU A 77 -3.22 -33.92 11.16
CA LEU A 77 -2.41 -33.40 12.25
C LEU A 77 -1.29 -32.48 11.76
N ARG A 78 -0.61 -32.85 10.66
CA ARG A 78 0.44 -32.04 10.04
C ARG A 78 -0.09 -30.73 9.49
N THR A 79 -1.23 -30.72 8.79
CA THR A 79 -1.87 -29.51 8.26
C THR A 79 -2.29 -28.58 9.40
N TRP A 80 -2.91 -29.12 10.45
CA TRP A 80 -3.30 -28.32 11.62
C TRP A 80 -2.08 -27.73 12.33
N ARG A 81 -1.05 -28.55 12.60
CA ARG A 81 0.22 -28.09 13.16
C ARG A 81 0.92 -27.12 12.23
N ASN A 82 0.68 -27.12 10.92
CA ASN A 82 1.37 -26.19 10.01
C ASN A 82 0.94 -24.74 10.21
N LEU A 83 -0.32 -24.47 10.61
CA LEU A 83 -0.77 -23.09 10.90
C LEU A 83 -0.76 -22.72 12.39
N LEU A 84 -0.72 -23.71 13.28
CA LEU A 84 -0.75 -23.46 14.72
C LEU A 84 0.43 -22.58 15.19
N GLY A 85 0.12 -21.50 15.90
CA GLY A 85 1.09 -20.59 16.50
C GLY A 85 1.79 -19.64 15.52
N ILE A 86 1.39 -19.62 14.24
CA ILE A 86 1.91 -18.62 13.30
C ILE A 86 1.46 -17.22 13.72
N ARG A 87 2.34 -16.24 13.57
CA ARG A 87 2.07 -14.81 13.70
C ARG A 87 2.19 -14.18 12.31
N VAL A 88 1.27 -13.30 11.99
CA VAL A 88 1.33 -12.51 10.75
C VAL A 88 1.45 -11.07 11.12
N SER A 89 2.40 -10.41 10.49
CA SER A 89 2.67 -8.98 10.60
C SER A 89 2.59 -8.35 9.22
N LEU A 90 2.28 -7.05 9.20
CA LEU A 90 2.06 -6.33 7.95
C LEU A 90 2.93 -5.07 7.93
N ARG A 91 3.61 -4.86 6.81
CA ARG A 91 4.38 -3.67 6.47
C ARG A 91 3.60 -2.91 5.40
N LEU A 92 3.04 -1.78 5.80
CA LEU A 92 2.33 -0.90 4.88
C LEU A 92 3.33 -0.13 4.00
N PRO A 93 3.01 0.12 2.72
CA PRO A 93 3.78 1.03 1.88
C PRO A 93 3.73 2.45 2.46
N HIS A 94 4.81 3.21 2.29
CA HIS A 94 4.90 4.59 2.77
C HIS A 94 4.02 5.56 1.98
N GLU A 95 3.90 5.37 0.66
CA GLU A 95 3.13 6.24 -0.21
C GLU A 95 2.42 5.40 -1.28
N VAL A 96 1.13 5.67 -1.49
CA VAL A 96 0.31 5.03 -2.51
C VAL A 96 -0.56 6.10 -3.16
N PHE A 97 -0.61 6.11 -4.48
CA PHE A 97 -1.44 7.04 -5.24
C PHE A 97 -2.68 6.32 -5.79
N ALA A 98 -3.77 7.06 -5.95
CA ALA A 98 -4.96 6.52 -6.59
C ALA A 98 -4.63 6.04 -8.01
N GLY A 99 -5.19 4.89 -8.40
CA GLY A 99 -4.89 4.24 -9.67
C GLY A 99 -3.66 3.33 -9.66
N SER A 100 -2.85 3.30 -8.58
CA SER A 100 -1.72 2.37 -8.45
C SER A 100 -2.06 1.12 -7.61
N GLU A 101 -1.10 0.21 -7.47
CA GLU A 101 -1.20 -0.94 -6.57
C GLU A 101 -0.46 -0.67 -5.24
N ALA A 102 -1.17 -0.78 -4.12
CA ALA A 102 -0.57 -0.79 -2.80
C ALA A 102 0.10 -2.14 -2.55
N ARG A 103 1.43 -2.14 -2.37
CA ARG A 103 2.22 -3.33 -2.06
C ARG A 103 2.30 -3.52 -0.55
N LEU A 104 1.53 -4.46 -0.03
CA LEU A 104 1.50 -4.82 1.38
C LEU A 104 2.55 -5.90 1.65
N GLY A 105 3.61 -5.56 2.40
CA GLY A 105 4.58 -6.55 2.86
C GLY A 105 3.95 -7.40 3.96
N VAL A 106 3.87 -8.71 3.77
CA VAL A 106 3.36 -9.66 4.75
C VAL A 106 4.53 -10.47 5.26
N VAL A 107 4.82 -10.34 6.56
CA VAL A 107 5.85 -11.15 7.22
C VAL A 107 5.17 -12.15 8.14
N VAL A 108 5.44 -13.43 7.90
CA VAL A 108 4.88 -14.56 8.63
C VAL A 108 5.98 -15.19 9.46
N SER A 109 5.74 -15.40 10.76
CA SER A 109 6.68 -16.05 11.66
C SER A 109 6.00 -17.18 12.45
N GLY A 110 6.72 -18.27 12.68
CA GLY A 110 6.16 -19.50 13.24
C GLY A 110 7.07 -20.26 14.19
N GLY A 111 8.26 -19.72 14.50
CA GLY A 111 9.25 -20.25 15.45
C GLY A 111 9.88 -21.60 15.08
N ARG A 112 9.47 -22.19 13.95
CA ARG A 112 9.95 -23.45 13.39
C ARG A 112 9.65 -23.49 11.91
N ALA A 113 10.31 -24.39 11.18
CA ALA A 113 10.08 -24.57 9.76
C ALA A 113 8.60 -24.83 9.43
N ARG A 114 8.05 -24.13 8.42
CA ARG A 114 6.70 -24.33 7.87
C ARG A 114 6.76 -24.34 6.35
N THR A 115 5.84 -25.05 5.71
CA THR A 115 5.81 -25.20 4.24
C THR A 115 4.42 -24.88 3.70
N ALA A 116 4.36 -24.28 2.51
CA ALA A 116 3.15 -23.92 1.79
C ALA A 116 2.10 -23.27 2.70
N VAL A 117 2.52 -22.19 3.35
CA VAL A 117 1.61 -21.26 4.02
C VAL A 117 1.14 -20.28 2.96
N GLU A 118 -0.16 -20.20 2.74
CA GLU A 118 -0.75 -19.29 1.79
C GLU A 118 -1.37 -18.11 2.53
N VAL A 119 -1.11 -16.89 2.07
CA VAL A 119 -1.76 -15.68 2.57
C VAL A 119 -2.54 -15.05 1.44
N HIS A 120 -3.82 -14.78 1.69
CA HIS A 120 -4.74 -14.17 0.74
C HIS A 120 -5.29 -12.87 1.34
N GLY A 121 -5.38 -11.82 0.53
CA GLY A 121 -5.91 -10.51 0.92
C GLY A 121 -6.18 -9.66 -0.31
N ALA A 122 -7.18 -8.79 -0.25
CA ALA A 122 -7.52 -7.87 -1.36
C ALA A 122 -7.74 -8.52 -2.75
N GLY A 123 -8.09 -9.81 -2.82
CA GLY A 123 -8.25 -10.54 -4.08
C GLY A 123 -6.95 -11.12 -4.65
N THR A 124 -5.81 -10.88 -4.02
CA THR A 124 -4.53 -11.50 -4.34
C THR A 124 -4.13 -12.54 -3.30
N GLY A 125 -3.26 -13.46 -3.70
CA GLY A 125 -2.76 -14.51 -2.82
C GLY A 125 -1.30 -14.80 -3.12
N SER A 126 -0.57 -15.20 -2.09
CA SER A 126 0.82 -15.63 -2.20
C SER A 126 1.07 -16.86 -1.34
N VAL A 127 1.98 -17.71 -1.82
CA VAL A 127 2.43 -18.91 -1.13
C VAL A 127 3.85 -18.68 -0.65
N LEU A 128 4.11 -19.02 0.61
CA LEU A 128 5.40 -18.82 1.25
C LEU A 128 5.80 -20.02 2.08
N ASP A 129 7.09 -20.33 2.01
CA ASP A 129 7.78 -21.30 2.85
C ASP A 129 8.57 -20.55 3.92
N LEU A 130 8.62 -21.12 5.12
CA LEU A 130 9.33 -20.56 6.26
C LEU A 130 10.42 -21.55 6.68
N PRO A 131 11.55 -21.67 5.97
CA PRO A 131 12.58 -22.66 6.31
C PRO A 131 13.14 -22.45 7.72
N GLU A 132 13.36 -21.19 8.12
CA GLU A 132 13.86 -20.80 9.45
C GLU A 132 12.73 -20.37 10.40
N GLY A 133 11.48 -20.68 10.05
CA GLY A 133 10.32 -20.22 10.81
C GLY A 133 9.98 -18.74 10.63
N GLN A 134 10.51 -18.11 9.59
CA GLN A 134 10.12 -16.79 9.09
C GLN A 134 10.06 -16.78 7.56
N GLY A 135 9.19 -15.94 7.00
CA GLY A 135 9.06 -15.73 5.56
C GLY A 135 8.36 -14.41 5.27
N GLU A 136 8.70 -13.79 4.15
CA GLU A 136 8.12 -12.51 3.69
C GLU A 136 7.54 -12.68 2.30
N SER A 137 6.42 -12.03 2.06
CA SER A 137 5.76 -11.96 0.75
C SER A 137 5.11 -10.59 0.56
N VAL A 138 4.72 -10.28 -0.66
CA VAL A 138 4.03 -9.03 -0.99
C VAL A 138 2.66 -9.35 -1.55
N LEU A 139 1.62 -8.74 -0.97
CA LEU A 139 0.27 -8.74 -1.54
C LEU A 139 0.03 -7.42 -2.24
N ALA A 140 -0.33 -7.49 -3.52
CA ALA A 140 -0.77 -6.33 -4.28
C ALA A 140 -2.26 -6.07 -4.01
N MET A 141 -2.59 -4.84 -3.63
CA MET A 141 -3.96 -4.39 -3.41
C MET A 141 -4.26 -3.20 -4.33
N PRO A 142 -5.34 -3.23 -5.14
CA PRO A 142 -5.69 -2.12 -6.00
C PRO A 142 -6.10 -0.89 -5.17
N ALA A 143 -5.44 0.26 -5.38
CA ALA A 143 -5.74 1.52 -4.73
C ALA A 143 -6.64 2.40 -5.63
N ALA A 144 -7.90 1.99 -5.80
CA ALA A 144 -8.78 2.58 -6.82
C ALA A 144 -9.24 4.02 -6.53
N ARG A 145 -9.28 4.44 -5.27
CA ARG A 145 -9.81 5.75 -4.85
C ARG A 145 -8.90 6.36 -3.79
N ARG A 146 -8.76 7.69 -3.79
CA ARG A 146 -8.03 8.40 -2.73
C ARG A 146 -8.75 8.29 -1.39
N GLY A 147 -8.03 8.60 -0.32
CA GLY A 147 -8.55 8.70 1.03
C GLY A 147 -8.11 7.56 1.95
N VAL A 148 -8.72 7.53 3.13
CA VAL A 148 -8.45 6.52 4.15
C VAL A 148 -9.20 5.24 3.78
N GLN A 149 -8.46 4.18 3.44
CA GLN A 149 -9.02 2.88 3.13
C GLN A 149 -8.60 1.84 4.17
N PRO A 150 -9.53 1.06 4.74
CA PRO A 150 -9.17 -0.02 5.64
C PRO A 150 -8.46 -1.13 4.87
N VAL A 151 -7.40 -1.69 5.48
CA VAL A 151 -6.77 -2.91 4.98
C VAL A 151 -7.77 -4.06 5.11
N PRO A 152 -8.03 -4.84 4.05
CA PRO A 152 -9.01 -5.92 4.10
C PRO A 152 -8.54 -7.06 5.01
N LEU A 153 -9.50 -7.87 5.45
CA LEU A 153 -9.24 -9.06 6.25
C LEU A 153 -8.30 -10.01 5.50
N LEU A 154 -7.22 -10.42 6.15
CA LEU A 154 -6.29 -11.39 5.58
C LEU A 154 -6.75 -12.80 5.94
N ARG A 155 -6.43 -13.74 5.05
CA ARG A 155 -6.78 -15.14 5.19
C ARG A 155 -5.52 -15.97 5.03
N VAL A 156 -5.15 -16.68 6.08
CA VAL A 156 -4.03 -17.62 6.04
C VAL A 156 -4.59 -19.02 5.88
N GLU A 157 -4.14 -19.74 4.85
CA GLU A 157 -4.51 -21.13 4.64
C GLU A 157 -3.29 -22.03 4.40
N SER A 158 -3.46 -23.32 4.62
CA SER A 158 -2.46 -24.31 4.18
C SER A 158 -3.14 -25.63 3.88
N ARG A 159 -2.64 -26.29 2.84
CA ARG A 159 -3.08 -27.61 2.38
C ARG A 159 -1.96 -28.65 2.53
N TRP A 160 -0.79 -28.25 3.02
CA TRP A 160 0.34 -29.14 3.22
C TRP A 160 0.01 -30.22 4.26
N PRO A 161 0.41 -31.49 4.08
CA PRO A 161 1.27 -32.00 3.01
C PRO A 161 0.54 -32.56 1.77
N LEU A 162 -0.56 -33.30 1.95
CA LEU A 162 -1.23 -34.03 0.85
C LEU A 162 -2.47 -33.33 0.30
N GLY A 163 -2.90 -32.22 0.89
CA GLY A 163 -4.10 -31.51 0.45
C GLY A 163 -5.43 -32.21 0.75
N LEU A 164 -5.47 -33.20 1.66
CA LEU A 164 -6.72 -33.84 2.09
C LEU A 164 -7.65 -32.88 2.83
N VAL A 165 -7.05 -32.00 3.63
CA VAL A 165 -7.75 -30.95 4.36
C VAL A 165 -7.07 -29.61 4.12
N ARG A 166 -7.84 -28.55 4.29
CA ARG A 166 -7.36 -27.18 4.29
C ARG A 166 -7.53 -26.60 5.69
N ALA A 167 -6.42 -26.22 6.32
CA ALA A 167 -6.45 -25.40 7.51
C ALA A 167 -6.60 -23.92 7.11
N LEU A 168 -7.40 -23.17 7.85
CA LEU A 168 -7.75 -21.79 7.56
C LEU A 168 -7.81 -20.96 8.85
N ALA A 169 -7.27 -19.75 8.80
CA ALA A 169 -7.48 -18.72 9.81
C ALA A 169 -7.72 -17.35 9.14
N TRP A 170 -8.44 -16.49 9.85
CA TRP A 170 -8.67 -15.11 9.46
C TRP A 170 -7.90 -14.16 10.37
N ILE A 171 -7.33 -13.11 9.80
CA ILE A 171 -6.51 -12.13 10.52
C ILE A 171 -7.04 -10.74 10.24
N ASP A 172 -7.33 -10.01 11.33
CA ASP A 172 -7.75 -8.62 11.26
C ASP A 172 -6.52 -7.73 11.35
N ALA A 173 -6.31 -6.96 10.28
CA ALA A 173 -5.21 -6.02 10.21
C ALA A 173 -5.43 -4.82 11.13
N ASP A 174 -6.68 -4.42 11.34
CA ASP A 174 -7.08 -3.18 12.04
C ASP A 174 -6.21 -1.97 11.69
N GLN A 175 -5.78 -1.89 10.43
CA GLN A 175 -4.92 -0.84 9.90
C GLN A 175 -5.62 -0.15 8.73
N THR A 176 -5.29 1.12 8.53
CA THR A 176 -5.79 1.93 7.43
C THR A 176 -4.63 2.42 6.58
N LEU A 177 -4.83 2.40 5.27
CA LEU A 177 -3.95 3.01 4.28
C LEU A 177 -4.47 4.37 3.87
N LEU A 178 -3.57 5.33 3.79
CA LEU A 178 -3.86 6.63 3.20
C LEU A 178 -3.42 6.62 1.74
N ILE A 179 -4.39 6.74 0.84
CA ILE A 179 -4.14 6.77 -0.60
C ILE A 179 -4.22 8.23 -1.07
N TYR A 180 -3.14 8.72 -1.66
CA TYR A 180 -3.05 10.06 -2.19
C TYR A 180 -3.82 10.19 -3.52
N PRO A 181 -4.33 11.38 -3.87
CA PRO A 181 -4.90 11.61 -5.19
C PRO A 181 -3.87 11.33 -6.30
N GLN A 182 -4.33 10.81 -7.44
CA GLN A 182 -3.47 10.58 -8.59
C GLN A 182 -2.96 11.93 -9.13
N PRO A 183 -1.65 12.16 -9.28
CA PRO A 183 -1.16 13.41 -9.85
C PRO A 183 -1.61 13.53 -11.31
N HIS A 184 -2.18 14.69 -11.66
CA HIS A 184 -2.56 15.02 -13.03
C HIS A 184 -1.70 16.17 -13.56
N GLU A 185 -0.90 15.89 -14.58
CA GLU A 185 -0.08 16.87 -15.29
C GLU A 185 -0.93 17.55 -16.37
N ASP A 186 -1.74 18.55 -15.97
CA ASP A 186 -2.59 19.29 -16.91
C ASP A 186 -1.96 20.61 -17.41
N ASP A 187 -0.81 21.04 -16.86
CA ASP A 187 -0.40 22.44 -16.93
C ASP A 187 1.06 22.62 -17.39
N GLU A 188 1.31 22.52 -18.70
CA GLU A 188 2.62 22.87 -19.29
C GLU A 188 3.06 24.30 -18.91
N THR A 189 2.09 25.19 -18.70
CA THR A 189 2.29 26.57 -18.22
C THR A 189 2.92 26.64 -16.84
N PHE A 190 2.63 25.66 -15.98
CA PHE A 190 3.20 25.58 -14.63
C PHE A 190 4.67 25.12 -14.66
N HIS A 191 5.01 24.12 -15.47
CA HIS A 191 6.40 23.67 -15.64
C HIS A 191 7.30 24.80 -16.15
N ARG A 192 6.78 25.65 -17.05
CA ARG A 192 7.51 26.82 -17.56
C ARG A 192 7.79 27.87 -16.46
N ARG A 193 6.89 28.06 -15.50
CA ARG A 193 7.08 28.99 -14.38
C ARG A 193 8.08 28.49 -13.33
N VAL A 194 8.10 27.18 -13.05
CA VAL A 194 9.07 26.58 -12.13
C VAL A 194 10.49 26.62 -12.72
N GLY A 195 10.63 26.43 -14.04
CA GLY A 195 11.90 26.58 -14.75
C GLY A 195 12.39 28.03 -14.89
N ALA A 196 11.48 28.98 -15.11
CA ALA A 196 11.83 30.39 -15.33
C ALA A 196 12.32 31.14 -14.07
N GLY A 197 12.07 30.61 -12.86
CA GLY A 197 12.53 31.21 -11.61
C GLY A 197 13.98 30.89 -11.22
N LEU A 198 14.65 29.99 -11.95
CA LEU A 198 16.00 29.49 -11.60
C LEU A 198 17.12 30.06 -12.47
N GLU A 199 16.80 30.75 -13.56
CA GLU A 199 17.81 31.51 -14.29
C GLU A 199 18.07 32.82 -13.56
N ALA A 200 19.34 33.05 -13.18
CA ALA A 200 19.78 34.32 -12.61
C ALA A 200 19.71 35.39 -13.71
N SER A 201 18.51 35.89 -13.98
CA SER A 201 18.21 36.67 -15.18
C SER A 201 18.71 38.11 -15.08
N ASP A 202 18.78 38.66 -13.88
CA ASP A 202 19.03 40.08 -13.69
C ASP A 202 20.46 40.31 -13.16
N PHE A 203 21.26 41.00 -13.97
CA PHE A 203 22.57 41.51 -13.58
C PHE A 203 22.40 42.52 -12.45
N ALA A 204 22.83 42.16 -11.25
CA ALA A 204 22.68 42.98 -10.05
C ALA A 204 23.81 44.00 -9.87
N GLY A 205 24.97 43.77 -10.50
CA GLY A 205 26.08 44.72 -10.49
C GLY A 205 27.46 44.06 -10.61
N LEU A 206 28.49 44.84 -10.30
CA LEU A 206 29.89 44.44 -10.34
C LEU A 206 30.51 44.59 -8.95
N ARG A 207 31.18 43.54 -8.48
CA ARG A 207 31.98 43.54 -7.24
C ARG A 207 33.44 43.39 -7.60
N ARG A 208 34.38 43.91 -6.79
CA ARG A 208 35.80 43.56 -6.95
C ARG A 208 35.99 42.04 -6.87
N ALA A 209 36.78 41.51 -7.79
CA ALA A 209 37.07 40.09 -7.84
C ALA A 209 37.96 39.67 -6.66
N GLU A 210 37.60 38.55 -6.02
CA GLU A 210 38.39 37.96 -4.94
C GLU A 210 38.98 36.60 -5.35
N PRO A 211 40.08 36.16 -4.71
CA PRO A 211 40.65 34.84 -4.96
C PRO A 211 39.62 33.75 -4.64
N GLY A 212 39.19 33.00 -5.65
CA GLY A 212 38.14 31.96 -5.54
C GLY A 212 36.93 32.18 -6.45
N ASP A 213 36.78 33.37 -7.04
CA ASP A 213 35.73 33.65 -8.02
C ASP A 213 35.96 32.89 -9.33
N SER A 214 34.87 32.31 -9.88
CA SER A 214 34.91 31.55 -11.13
C SER A 214 35.39 32.43 -12.30
N PRO A 215 36.35 31.96 -13.13
CA PRO A 215 36.87 32.72 -14.28
C PRO A 215 35.79 33.13 -15.29
N ALA A 216 34.71 32.36 -15.37
CA ALA A 216 33.57 32.62 -16.27
C ALA A 216 32.73 33.83 -15.85
N ARG A 217 32.81 34.28 -14.58
CA ARG A 217 32.04 35.42 -14.05
C ARG A 217 32.84 36.72 -14.01
N LEU A 218 34.12 36.69 -14.40
CA LEU A 218 34.97 37.87 -14.45
C LEU A 218 34.59 38.80 -15.61
N ALA A 219 34.48 40.10 -15.33
CA ALA A 219 34.16 41.13 -16.29
C ALA A 219 35.41 41.58 -17.06
N TRP A 220 35.99 40.69 -17.86
CA TRP A 220 37.23 40.92 -18.63
C TRP A 220 37.21 42.21 -19.47
N LYS A 221 36.05 42.53 -20.06
CA LYS A 221 35.86 43.74 -20.88
C LYS A 221 35.99 45.05 -20.09
N GLN A 222 35.73 45.03 -18.78
CA GLN A 222 35.93 46.19 -17.91
C GLN A 222 37.37 46.28 -17.41
N TRP A 223 38.00 45.13 -17.16
CA TRP A 223 39.41 45.05 -16.77
C TRP A 223 40.33 45.66 -17.83
N SER A 224 40.09 45.37 -19.11
CA SER A 224 40.88 45.92 -20.23
C SER A 224 40.78 47.45 -20.38
N ARG A 225 39.81 48.11 -19.73
CA ARG A 225 39.57 49.56 -19.85
C ARG A 225 39.92 50.34 -18.58
N THR A 226 39.82 49.70 -17.41
CA THR A 226 39.94 50.40 -16.10
C THR A 226 41.03 49.82 -15.19
N GLY A 227 41.64 48.68 -15.56
CA GLY A 227 42.66 48.01 -14.75
C GLY A 227 42.15 47.32 -13.49
N VAL A 228 40.86 47.48 -13.14
CA VAL A 228 40.26 46.88 -11.93
C VAL A 228 39.45 45.65 -12.31
N LEU A 229 39.87 44.47 -11.80
CA LEU A 229 39.18 43.21 -12.03
C LEU A 229 37.90 43.15 -11.19
N SER A 230 36.76 42.96 -11.86
CA SER A 230 35.44 42.89 -11.23
C SER A 230 34.70 41.61 -11.64
N THR A 231 33.94 41.03 -10.72
CA THR A 231 33.08 39.85 -10.95
C THR A 231 31.64 40.30 -11.15
N LYS A 232 30.97 39.77 -12.19
CA LYS A 232 29.53 39.98 -12.42
C LYS A 232 28.74 39.29 -11.31
N VAL A 233 27.98 40.08 -10.56
CA VAL A 233 27.04 39.58 -9.55
C VAL A 233 25.66 39.52 -10.18
N PHE A 234 25.06 38.34 -10.16
CA PHE A 234 23.67 38.14 -10.58
C PHE A 234 22.80 38.06 -9.32
N SER A 235 21.65 38.73 -9.33
CA SER A 235 20.67 38.57 -8.24
C SER A 235 19.96 37.24 -8.45
N VAL A 236 19.96 36.41 -7.42
CA VAL A 236 19.00 35.30 -7.33
C VAL A 236 17.68 35.94 -6.92
N PRO A 237 16.59 35.81 -7.70
CA PRO A 237 15.29 36.32 -7.29
C PRO A 237 14.94 35.80 -5.89
N PRO A 238 14.32 36.62 -5.02
CA PRO A 238 13.82 36.12 -3.73
C PRO A 238 12.94 34.90 -4.00
N ARG A 239 13.20 33.78 -3.30
CA ARG A 239 12.43 32.54 -3.44
C ARG A 239 10.95 32.89 -3.32
N GLN A 240 10.24 32.81 -4.45
CA GLN A 240 8.88 33.30 -4.56
C GLN A 240 8.00 32.45 -3.64
N GLN A 241 7.25 33.12 -2.77
CA GLN A 241 6.35 32.47 -1.83
C GLN A 241 5.15 31.93 -2.59
N VAL A 242 5.13 30.62 -2.89
CA VAL A 242 4.05 30.01 -3.68
C VAL A 242 2.93 29.50 -2.78
N TRP A 243 1.71 29.93 -3.05
CA TRP A 243 0.49 29.37 -2.46
C TRP A 243 -0.20 28.47 -3.49
N LEU A 244 -0.43 27.22 -3.12
CA LEU A 244 -1.21 26.26 -3.89
C LEU A 244 -2.66 26.31 -3.41
N ASP A 245 -3.49 27.06 -4.14
CA ASP A 245 -4.87 27.34 -3.73
C ASP A 245 -5.87 26.46 -4.49
N TYR A 246 -6.75 25.78 -3.76
CA TYR A 246 -7.80 24.91 -4.33
C TYR A 246 -8.76 25.63 -5.27
N ASP A 247 -9.17 26.84 -4.92
CA ASP A 247 -10.12 27.64 -5.72
C ASP A 247 -9.50 28.15 -7.03
N SER A 248 -8.16 28.15 -7.13
CA SER A 248 -7.45 28.50 -8.36
C SER A 248 -7.42 27.36 -9.38
N CYS A 249 -7.73 26.13 -8.95
CA CYS A 249 -7.76 24.96 -9.82
C CYS A 249 -9.13 24.83 -10.51
N GLN A 250 -9.10 24.51 -11.80
CA GLN A 250 -10.30 24.29 -12.60
C GLN A 250 -10.71 22.80 -12.59
N GLY A 251 -11.97 22.53 -12.92
CA GLY A 251 -12.50 21.17 -13.00
C GLY A 251 -13.31 20.75 -11.77
N ASP A 252 -13.65 19.46 -11.74
CA ASP A 252 -14.36 18.81 -10.64
C ASP A 252 -13.46 18.74 -9.38
N PRO A 253 -14.05 18.51 -8.19
CA PRO A 253 -13.28 18.47 -6.96
C PRO A 253 -12.10 17.48 -6.98
N GLU A 254 -12.26 16.37 -7.68
CA GLU A 254 -11.23 15.33 -7.81
C GLU A 254 -10.05 15.80 -8.65
N ARG A 255 -10.32 16.38 -9.83
CA ARG A 255 -9.30 16.89 -10.74
C ARG A 255 -8.53 18.04 -10.09
N ARG A 256 -9.20 18.91 -9.34
CA ARG A 256 -8.52 19.97 -8.56
C ARG A 256 -7.50 19.37 -7.57
N LEU A 257 -7.87 18.32 -6.84
CA LEU A 257 -6.96 17.65 -5.90
C LEU A 257 -5.81 16.94 -6.63
N SER A 258 -6.09 16.33 -7.77
CA SER A 258 -5.08 15.72 -8.63
C SER A 258 -4.09 16.74 -9.19
N THR A 259 -4.55 17.93 -9.60
CA THR A 259 -3.69 19.04 -10.03
C THR A 259 -2.86 19.58 -8.87
N LEU A 260 -3.46 19.79 -7.69
CA LEU A 260 -2.73 20.22 -6.49
C LEU A 260 -1.66 19.19 -6.09
N CYS A 261 -1.98 17.90 -6.18
CA CYS A 261 -1.02 16.82 -5.92
C CYS A 261 0.19 16.92 -6.85
N ALA A 262 -0.03 17.08 -8.16
CA ALA A 262 1.06 17.27 -9.12
C ALA A 262 1.91 18.51 -8.77
N ARG A 263 1.28 19.65 -8.44
CA ARG A 263 1.99 20.89 -8.05
C ARG A 263 2.81 20.73 -6.77
N VAL A 264 2.29 20.04 -5.76
CA VAL A 264 3.02 19.72 -4.52
C VAL A 264 4.27 18.88 -4.82
N LEU A 265 4.16 17.87 -5.69
CA LEU A 265 5.29 17.03 -6.06
C LEU A 265 6.38 17.80 -6.82
N VAL A 266 5.98 18.69 -7.73
CA VAL A 266 6.92 19.53 -8.51
C VAL A 266 7.63 20.55 -7.62
N HIS A 267 6.94 21.27 -6.75
CA HIS A 267 7.61 22.22 -5.83
C HIS A 267 8.50 21.52 -4.82
N HIS A 268 8.11 20.32 -4.37
CA HIS A 268 8.96 19.53 -3.52
C HIS A 268 10.25 19.08 -4.22
N SER A 269 10.18 18.63 -5.48
CA SER A 269 11.38 18.26 -6.24
C SER A 269 12.28 19.45 -6.57
N ALA A 270 11.70 20.64 -6.75
CA ALA A 270 12.44 21.90 -6.91
C ALA A 270 13.07 22.42 -5.61
N GLY A 271 12.66 21.91 -4.44
CA GLY A 271 13.14 22.39 -3.14
C GLY A 271 12.56 23.75 -2.72
N ASP A 272 11.41 24.10 -3.29
CA ASP A 272 10.73 25.37 -3.04
C ASP A 272 10.01 25.41 -1.68
N ARG A 273 9.76 26.62 -1.20
CA ARG A 273 8.83 26.87 -0.10
C ARG A 273 7.44 27.11 -0.66
N TYR A 274 6.49 26.28 -0.26
CA TYR A 274 5.09 26.40 -0.68
C TYR A 274 4.13 26.21 0.49
N GLY A 275 2.98 26.88 0.42
CA GLY A 275 1.82 26.66 1.29
C GLY A 275 0.68 26.02 0.50
N LEU A 276 -0.25 25.37 1.21
CA LEU A 276 -1.42 24.72 0.60
C LEU A 276 -2.69 25.30 1.24
N ARG A 277 -3.63 25.78 0.42
CA ARG A 277 -4.96 26.20 0.88
C ARG A 277 -6.02 25.29 0.30
N LEU A 278 -6.73 24.62 1.19
CA LEU A 278 -7.92 23.85 0.92
C LEU A 278 -9.11 24.50 1.63
N PRO A 279 -10.35 24.32 1.15
CA PRO A 279 -11.53 24.72 1.90
C PRO A 279 -11.50 24.12 3.31
N GLY A 280 -11.57 24.96 4.35
CA GLY A 280 -11.54 24.51 5.75
C GLY A 280 -10.17 24.06 6.30
N SER A 281 -9.09 24.08 5.52
CA SER A 281 -7.73 23.80 6.04
C SER A 281 -6.64 24.56 5.29
N THR A 282 -5.73 25.21 6.04
CA THR A 282 -4.58 25.92 5.47
C THR A 282 -3.30 25.39 6.07
N LEU A 283 -2.43 24.87 5.23
CA LEU A 283 -1.08 24.47 5.60
C LEU A 283 -0.15 25.67 5.38
N PRO A 284 0.53 26.20 6.42
CA PRO A 284 1.46 27.30 6.27
C PRO A 284 2.63 26.93 5.37
N GLN A 285 3.34 27.93 4.89
CA GLN A 285 4.47 27.72 4.00
C GLN A 285 5.61 26.99 4.72
N GLY A 286 6.04 25.89 4.12
CA GLY A 286 7.14 25.08 4.60
C GLY A 286 7.97 24.52 3.44
N GLN A 287 8.97 23.71 3.77
CA GLN A 287 9.80 23.02 2.79
C GLN A 287 10.23 21.64 3.30
N GLY A 288 10.70 20.80 2.38
CA GLY A 288 11.26 19.48 2.71
C GLY A 288 10.21 18.36 2.78
N ALA A 289 10.66 17.19 3.25
CA ALA A 289 9.87 15.96 3.25
C ALA A 289 8.66 16.00 4.19
N ARG A 290 8.75 16.77 5.29
CA ARG A 290 7.62 16.96 6.21
C ARG A 290 6.49 17.74 5.55
N GLN A 291 6.81 18.87 4.91
CA GLN A 291 5.82 19.70 4.19
C GLN A 291 5.09 18.89 3.11
N ARG A 292 5.84 18.13 2.30
CA ARG A 292 5.27 17.24 1.28
C ARG A 292 4.26 16.27 1.88
N ARG A 293 4.64 15.61 2.97
CA ARG A 293 3.78 14.62 3.61
C ARG A 293 2.50 15.25 4.15
N GLU A 294 2.62 16.34 4.92
CA GLU A 294 1.46 17.05 5.47
C GLU A 294 0.53 17.57 4.35
N ALA A 295 1.08 18.07 3.25
CA ALA A 295 0.31 18.49 2.09
C ALA A 295 -0.43 17.33 1.41
N LEU A 296 0.26 16.21 1.15
CA LEU A 296 -0.35 15.01 0.55
C LEU A 296 -1.40 14.39 1.48
N GLU A 297 -1.15 14.37 2.79
CA GLU A 297 -2.11 13.90 3.78
C GLU A 297 -3.37 14.76 3.82
N ALA A 298 -3.23 16.08 3.76
CA ALA A 298 -4.36 17.00 3.68
C ALA A 298 -5.19 16.77 2.41
N LEU A 299 -4.53 16.59 1.26
CA LEU A 299 -5.21 16.29 -0.02
C LEU A 299 -5.95 14.95 0.00
N ALA A 300 -5.37 13.92 0.64
CA ALA A 300 -6.00 12.62 0.76
C ALA A 300 -7.21 12.61 1.72
N ARG A 301 -7.14 13.36 2.82
CA ARG A 301 -8.22 13.44 3.81
C ARG A 301 -9.33 14.41 3.45
N PHE A 302 -9.13 15.24 2.43
CA PHE A 302 -10.11 16.25 2.03
C PHE A 302 -11.38 15.62 1.45
N ASP A 303 -12.49 15.85 2.14
CA ASP A 303 -13.83 15.49 1.69
C ASP A 303 -14.40 16.59 0.79
N PRO A 304 -14.68 16.33 -0.50
CA PRO A 304 -15.14 17.33 -1.43
C PRO A 304 -16.57 17.78 -1.14
N GLU A 305 -17.37 17.04 -0.34
CA GLU A 305 -18.70 17.48 0.08
C GLU A 305 -18.65 18.74 0.98
N LEU A 306 -17.56 18.92 1.72
CA LEU A 306 -17.30 20.13 2.52
C LEU A 306 -17.00 21.38 1.66
N ALA A 307 -16.72 21.20 0.37
CA ALA A 307 -16.39 22.30 -0.56
C ALA A 307 -17.62 22.88 -1.26
N THR A 308 -18.76 22.20 -1.23
CA THR A 308 -19.99 22.68 -1.86
C THR A 308 -20.70 23.66 -0.92
N PRO A 309 -20.81 24.96 -1.27
CA PRO A 309 -21.76 25.82 -0.57
C PRO A 309 -23.14 25.20 -0.77
N THR A 310 -23.86 24.99 0.32
CA THR A 310 -25.24 24.51 0.34
C THR A 310 -26.08 25.43 -0.54
N SER A 311 -26.26 25.08 -1.82
CA SER A 311 -27.18 25.82 -2.67
C SER A 311 -28.57 25.57 -2.12
N THR A 312 -29.16 26.67 -1.70
CA THR A 312 -30.43 26.75 -1.01
C THR A 312 -31.51 26.17 -1.91
N ARG A 313 -32.09 25.04 -1.49
CA ARG A 313 -33.27 24.46 -2.15
C ARG A 313 -34.50 25.25 -1.71
N TRP A 314 -34.75 26.37 -2.39
CA TRP A 314 -36.06 27.01 -2.43
C TRP A 314 -36.37 27.37 -3.89
N GLN A 315 -37.16 26.52 -4.52
CA GLN A 315 -38.29 26.84 -5.40
C GLN A 315 -38.96 25.54 -5.82
#